data_AF-A0A6C0ILT3-F1
#
_entry.id   AF-A0A6C0ILT3-F1
#
_cell.length_a   1.000
_cell.length_b   1.000
_cell.length_c   1.000
_cell.angle_alpha   90.00
_cell.angle_beta   90.00
_cell.angle_gamma   90.00
#
_symmetry.space_group_name_H-M   'P 1'
#
loop_
_entity.id
_entity.type
_entity.pdbx_description
1 polymer ?
#
loop_
_entity_poly.entity_id
_entity_poly.type
_entity_poly.pdbx_seq_one_letter_code
_entity_poly.pdbx_strand_id
1 'polypeptide(L)'
;MQNEEELKPIEIVSPAENSLWDERCRQLKEHNSYVVRQLYFPYNMDKWYAKEKEICRDFNLRIQRLNKIRKDHWEMRIKKRFLELVETYNEKNVLNDDLSTSVSVVSMDYMLEDSDVEAIETNSTLDTDIPVEQTTLMSNLTKTINKFFE
;
A
#
# COMPACT_ATOMS: atom_id res chain seq x y z
N MET A 1 20.31 -6.45 23.04
CA MET A 1 19.64 -5.14 22.92
C MET A 1 18.62 -5.28 21.81
N GLN A 2 17.33 -5.23 22.13
CA GLN A 2 16.28 -5.29 21.11
C GLN A 2 16.24 -3.91 20.45
N ASN A 3 16.42 -3.86 19.13
CA ASN A 3 16.21 -2.64 18.36
C ASN A 3 14.79 -2.15 18.67
N GLU A 4 14.68 -0.98 19.31
CA GLU A 4 13.44 -0.22 19.29
C GLU A 4 13.24 0.19 17.84
N GLU A 5 12.65 -0.70 17.02
CA GLU A 5 12.14 -0.30 15.71
C GLU A 5 11.23 0.89 15.95
N GLU A 6 11.70 2.07 15.56
CA GLU A 6 10.93 3.30 15.62
C GLU A 6 9.59 3.02 14.95
N LEU A 7 8.51 3.10 15.73
CA LEU A 7 7.18 2.82 15.24
C LEU A 7 6.85 3.86 14.18
N LYS A 8 6.90 3.45 12.91
CA LYS A 8 6.50 4.27 11.76
C LYS A 8 5.08 4.80 11.98
N PRO A 9 4.77 6.02 11.49
CA PRO A 9 3.40 6.54 11.52
C PRO A 9 2.42 5.54 10.89
N ILE A 10 1.27 5.33 11.54
CA ILE A 10 0.21 4.45 11.05
C ILE A 10 -0.82 5.24 10.26
N GLU A 11 -1.31 4.63 9.19
CA GLU A 11 -2.38 5.15 8.35
C GLU A 11 -3.63 4.28 8.54
N ILE A 12 -4.81 4.89 8.56
CA ILE A 12 -6.09 4.18 8.70
C ILE A 12 -6.94 4.54 7.49
N VAL A 13 -6.94 3.66 6.49
CA VAL A 13 -7.57 3.94 5.18
C VAL A 13 -8.53 2.82 4.80
N SER A 14 -8.15 1.57 5.04
CA SER A 14 -8.95 0.39 4.71
C SER A 14 -9.92 0.02 5.84
N PRO A 15 -10.99 -0.74 5.53
CA PRO A 15 -11.90 -1.28 6.55
C PRO A 15 -11.19 -2.17 7.59
N ALA A 16 -10.18 -2.94 7.16
CA ALA A 16 -9.41 -3.81 8.06
C ALA A 16 -8.58 -3.00 9.07
N GLU A 17 -7.94 -1.91 8.62
CA GLU A 17 -7.21 -0.99 9.50
C GLU A 17 -8.16 -0.27 10.47
N ASN A 18 -9.34 0.16 10.00
CA ASN A 18 -10.36 0.76 10.86
C ASN A 18 -10.86 -0.21 11.94
N SER A 19 -11.10 -1.48 11.59
CA SER A 19 -11.54 -2.48 12.57
C SER A 19 -10.51 -2.68 13.69
N LEU A 20 -9.21 -2.70 13.35
CA LEU A 20 -8.14 -2.76 14.37
C LEU A 20 -8.07 -1.49 15.22
N TRP A 21 -8.33 -0.33 14.62
CA TRP A 21 -8.37 0.93 15.33
C TRP A 21 -9.52 1.01 16.33
N ASP A 22 -10.72 0.60 15.93
CA ASP A 22 -11.90 0.56 16.79
C ASP A 22 -11.68 -0.40 17.96
N GLU A 23 -11.07 -1.56 17.68
CA GLU A 23 -10.70 -2.53 18.71
C GLU A 23 -9.69 -1.95 19.70
N ARG A 24 -8.67 -1.23 19.22
CA ARG A 24 -7.71 -0.51 20.07
C ARG A 24 -8.44 0.48 20.98
N CYS A 25 -9.33 1.29 20.43
CA CYS A 25 -10.10 2.26 21.18
C CYS A 25 -10.97 1.58 22.26
N ARG A 26 -11.59 0.44 21.93
CA ARG A 26 -12.38 -0.34 22.88
C ARG A 26 -11.53 -0.86 24.04
N GLN A 27 -10.38 -1.47 23.75
CA GLN A 27 -9.49 -2.00 24.79
C GLN A 27 -8.92 -0.90 25.68
N LEU A 28 -8.53 0.23 25.10
CA LEU A 28 -8.06 1.38 25.88
C LEU A 28 -9.17 1.94 26.77
N LYS A 29 -10.40 2.02 26.28
CA LYS A 29 -11.55 2.48 27.07
C LYS A 29 -11.83 1.56 28.27
N GLU A 30 -11.74 0.25 28.07
CA GLU A 30 -11.92 -0.74 29.13
C GLU A 30 -10.78 -0.69 30.15
N HIS A 31 -9.53 -0.66 29.69
CA HIS A 31 -8.33 -0.54 30.54
C HIS A 31 -8.31 0.75 31.37
N ASN A 32 -8.78 1.85 30.77
CA ASN A 32 -8.85 3.16 31.41
C ASN A 32 -10.14 3.36 32.22
N SER A 33 -10.99 2.33 32.32
CA SER A 33 -12.15 2.37 33.21
C SER A 33 -11.70 2.51 34.67
N TYR A 34 -12.52 3.18 35.46
CA TYR A 34 -12.25 3.37 36.88
C TYR A 34 -12.06 2.03 37.61
N VAL A 35 -12.91 1.04 37.30
CA VAL A 35 -12.87 -0.29 37.92
C VAL A 35 -11.52 -0.97 37.69
N VAL A 36 -11.03 -0.98 36.45
CA VAL A 36 -9.73 -1.59 36.12
C VAL A 36 -8.60 -0.80 36.76
N ARG A 37 -8.63 0.54 36.68
CA ARG A 37 -7.59 1.40 37.27
C ARG A 37 -7.45 1.22 38.79
N GLN A 38 -8.55 1.01 39.50
CA GLN A 38 -8.53 0.76 40.95
C GLN A 38 -7.79 -0.52 41.34
N LEU A 39 -7.67 -1.51 40.45
CA LEU A 39 -6.90 -2.74 40.71
C LEU A 39 -5.39 -2.46 40.79
N TYR A 40 -4.93 -1.35 40.21
CA TYR A 40 -3.53 -0.95 40.20
C TYR A 40 -3.22 0.14 41.23
N PHE A 41 -4.18 1.02 41.49
CA PHE A 41 -4.00 2.12 42.42
C PHE A 41 -3.86 1.63 43.88
N PRO A 42 -3.02 2.26 44.72
CA PRO A 42 -2.02 3.29 44.37
C PRO A 42 -0.67 2.71 43.94
N TYR A 43 -0.38 1.45 44.25
CA TYR A 43 1.01 0.94 44.28
C TYR A 43 1.53 0.40 42.95
N ASN A 44 0.66 -0.03 42.03
CA ASN A 44 1.03 -0.70 40.77
C ASN A 44 0.71 0.17 39.52
N MET A 45 0.69 1.50 39.67
CA MET A 45 0.37 2.41 38.56
C MET A 45 1.38 2.32 37.40
N ASP A 46 2.63 1.96 37.68
CA ASP A 46 3.66 1.65 36.69
C ASP A 46 3.22 0.53 35.73
N LYS A 47 2.69 -0.57 36.28
CA LYS A 47 2.17 -1.69 35.49
C LYS A 47 0.94 -1.29 34.67
N TRP A 48 0.12 -0.39 35.20
CA TRP A 48 -1.03 0.14 34.48
C TRP A 48 -0.61 0.93 33.23
N TYR A 49 0.39 1.82 33.35
CA TYR A 49 0.96 2.54 32.21
C TYR A 49 1.67 1.60 31.23
N ALA A 50 2.41 0.61 31.74
CA ALA A 50 3.07 -0.38 30.90
C ALA A 50 2.06 -1.16 30.04
N LYS A 51 0.91 -1.53 30.63
CA LYS A 51 -0.16 -2.21 29.91
C LYS A 51 -0.82 -1.33 28.85
N GLU A 52 -1.06 -0.05 29.16
CA GLU A 52 -1.59 0.91 28.20
C GLU A 52 -0.64 1.08 26.99
N LYS A 53 0.68 1.18 27.26
CA LYS A 53 1.72 1.25 26.22
C LYS A 53 1.78 -0.04 25.40
N GLU A 54 1.65 -1.21 26.03
CA GLU A 54 1.59 -2.51 25.37
C GLU A 54 0.40 -2.59 24.40
N ILE A 55 -0.80 -2.22 24.83
CA ILE A 55 -2.00 -2.17 23.96
C ILE A 55 -1.72 -1.29 22.74
N CYS A 56 -1.19 -0.07 22.95
CA CYS A 56 -0.88 0.83 21.85
C CYS A 56 0.15 0.23 20.88
N ARG A 57 1.22 -0.36 21.42
CA ARG A 57 2.29 -0.96 20.61
C ARG A 57 1.78 -2.11 19.75
N ASP A 58 1.02 -3.02 20.34
CA ASP A 58 0.51 -4.21 19.65
C ASP A 58 -0.42 -3.84 18.49
N PHE A 59 -1.35 -2.92 18.72
CA PHE A 59 -2.25 -2.46 17.64
C PHE A 59 -1.51 -1.67 16.57
N ASN A 60 -0.56 -0.80 16.95
CA ASN A 60 0.25 -0.08 15.98
C ASN A 60 1.03 -1.03 15.07
N LEU A 61 1.68 -2.06 15.63
CA LEU A 61 2.41 -3.07 14.84
C LEU A 61 1.49 -3.81 13.86
N ARG A 62 0.28 -4.17 14.28
CA ARG A 62 -0.70 -4.84 13.41
C ARG A 62 -1.17 -3.93 12.28
N ILE A 63 -1.48 -2.67 12.58
CA ILE A 63 -1.89 -1.68 11.58
C ILE A 63 -0.75 -1.40 10.60
N GLN A 64 0.50 -1.27 11.08
CA GLN A 64 1.68 -1.10 10.21
C GLN A 64 1.84 -2.25 9.22
N ARG A 65 1.61 -3.50 9.65
CA ARG A 65 1.64 -4.66 8.74
C ARG A 65 0.59 -4.54 7.65
N LEU A 66 -0.64 -4.11 7.99
CA LEU A 66 -1.69 -3.87 6.99
C LEU A 66 -1.34 -2.72 6.06
N ASN A 67 -0.78 -1.62 6.57
CA ASN A 67 -0.31 -0.52 5.75
C ASN A 67 0.77 -0.98 4.76
N LYS A 68 1.72 -1.80 5.21
CA LYS A 68 2.77 -2.36 4.35
C LYS A 68 2.15 -3.19 3.23
N ILE A 69 1.32 -4.18 3.57
CA ILE A 69 0.64 -5.05 2.59
C ILE A 69 -0.14 -4.23 1.56
N ARG A 70 -0.86 -3.18 2.01
CA ARG A 70 -1.63 -2.30 1.14
C ARG A 70 -0.73 -1.51 0.18
N LYS A 71 0.39 -0.98 0.67
CA LYS A 71 1.37 -0.23 -0.14
C LYS A 71 2.03 -1.16 -1.16
N ASP A 72 2.51 -2.33 -0.72
CA ASP A 72 3.15 -3.33 -1.58
C ASP A 72 2.19 -3.79 -2.71
N HIS A 73 0.92 -4.03 -2.38
CA HIS A 73 -0.09 -4.42 -3.37
C HIS A 73 -0.38 -3.29 -4.37
N TRP A 74 -0.43 -2.04 -3.92
CA TRP A 74 -0.62 -0.89 -4.81
C TRP A 74 0.57 -0.71 -5.75
N GLU A 75 1.79 -0.81 -5.23
CA GLU A 75 3.03 -0.74 -6.02
C GLU A 75 3.08 -1.86 -7.06
N MET A 76 2.75 -3.09 -6.68
CA MET A 76 2.71 -4.23 -7.61
C MET A 76 1.72 -4.00 -8.74
N ARG A 77 0.53 -3.46 -8.45
CA ARG A 77 -0.48 -3.14 -9.47
C ARG A 77 0.01 -2.06 -10.44
N ILE A 78 0.71 -1.05 -9.94
CA ILE A 78 1.28 0.00 -10.79
C ILE A 78 2.38 -0.56 -11.68
N LYS A 79 3.31 -1.34 -11.11
CA LYS A 79 4.39 -2.00 -11.85
C LYS A 79 3.80 -2.86 -12.97
N LYS A 80 2.84 -3.73 -12.66
CA LYS A 80 2.17 -4.58 -13.65
C LYS A 80 1.56 -3.75 -14.80
N ARG A 81 0.80 -2.69 -14.47
CA ARG A 81 0.19 -1.83 -15.48
C ARG A 81 1.22 -1.08 -16.33
N PHE A 82 2.35 -0.71 -15.73
CA PHE A 82 3.45 -0.08 -16.46
C PHE A 82 4.11 -1.06 -17.43
N LEU A 83 4.39 -2.30 -17.00
CA LEU A 83 4.93 -3.34 -17.89
C LEU A 83 4.00 -3.62 -19.08
N GLU A 84 2.70 -3.81 -18.83
CA GLU A 84 1.70 -4.01 -19.89
C GLU A 84 1.69 -2.84 -20.91
N LEU A 85 1.90 -1.61 -20.44
CA LEU A 85 1.96 -0.43 -21.30
C LEU A 85 3.24 -0.40 -22.15
N VAL A 86 4.37 -0.82 -21.59
CA VAL A 86 5.65 -0.94 -22.32
C VAL A 86 5.59 -2.05 -23.37
N GLU A 87 5.01 -3.21 -23.03
CA GLU A 87 4.82 -4.34 -23.95
C GLU A 87 3.95 -3.94 -25.14
N THR A 88 2.77 -3.35 -24.88
CA THR A 88 1.87 -2.91 -25.95
C THR A 88 2.46 -1.80 -26.82
N TYR A 89 3.33 -0.94 -26.28
CA TYR A 89 4.06 0.06 -27.06
C TYR A 89 5.11 -0.60 -27.98
N ASN A 90 5.88 -1.56 -27.46
CA ASN A 90 6.87 -2.29 -28.25
C ASN A 90 6.20 -3.09 -29.38
N GLU A 91 5.11 -3.81 -29.09
CA GLU A 91 4.36 -4.55 -30.10
C GLU A 91 3.79 -3.65 -31.20
N LYS A 92 3.29 -2.46 -30.84
CA LYS A 92 2.76 -1.49 -31.81
C LYS A 92 3.85 -0.79 -32.63
N ASN A 93 5.09 -0.67 -32.13
CA ASN A 93 6.18 -0.07 -32.89
C ASN A 93 6.89 -1.05 -33.82
N VAL A 94 6.89 -2.35 -33.52
CA VAL A 94 7.36 -3.37 -34.49
C VAL A 94 6.45 -3.41 -35.73
N LEU A 95 5.20 -2.95 -35.63
CA LEU A 95 4.26 -2.82 -36.75
C LEU A 95 4.30 -1.45 -37.47
N ASN A 96 5.08 -0.48 -36.98
CA ASN A 96 5.13 0.90 -37.51
C ASN A 96 6.56 1.34 -37.88
N ASP A 97 7.38 0.43 -38.40
CA ASP A 97 8.79 0.66 -38.75
C ASP A 97 9.01 1.66 -39.93
N ASP A 98 7.99 2.43 -40.30
CA ASP A 98 8.07 3.52 -41.28
C ASP A 98 7.99 4.94 -40.66
N LEU A 99 7.87 5.09 -39.33
CA LEU A 99 7.87 6.43 -38.73
C LEU A 99 8.74 6.55 -37.48
N SER A 100 10.03 6.84 -37.70
CA SER A 100 11.01 7.24 -36.69
C SER A 100 10.51 8.45 -35.89
N THR A 101 9.93 8.19 -34.71
CA THR A 101 9.63 9.20 -33.70
C THR A 101 10.35 8.79 -32.42
N SER A 102 11.35 9.58 -32.01
CA SER A 102 12.12 9.34 -30.81
C SER A 102 11.29 9.58 -29.56
N VAL A 103 11.03 8.53 -28.78
CA VAL A 103 10.43 8.64 -27.45
C VAL A 103 11.54 8.65 -26.41
N SER A 104 11.66 9.76 -25.69
CA SER A 104 12.59 9.91 -24.57
C SER A 104 11.98 9.23 -23.35
N VAL A 105 12.44 8.01 -23.05
CA VAL A 105 12.05 7.26 -21.85
C VAL A 105 12.90 7.78 -20.69
N VAL A 106 12.27 8.43 -19.72
CA VAL A 106 12.95 8.81 -18.47
C VAL A 106 13.15 7.53 -17.67
N SER A 107 14.40 7.05 -17.61
CA SER A 107 14.79 5.99 -16.67
C SER A 107 14.50 6.45 -15.25
N MET A 108 13.64 5.71 -14.57
CA MET A 108 13.42 5.86 -13.14
C MET A 108 14.28 4.82 -12.45
N ASP A 109 15.47 5.25 -12.00
CA ASP A 109 16.40 4.43 -11.23
C ASP A 109 15.72 4.02 -9.91
N TYR A 110 15.27 2.77 -9.85
CA TYR A 110 14.81 2.17 -8.60
C TYR A 110 15.62 0.93 -8.29
N MET A 111 16.37 1.04 -7.20
CA MET A 111 17.20 0.01 -6.59
C MET A 111 16.44 -1.33 -6.49
N LEU A 112 16.93 -2.33 -7.23
CA LEU A 112 16.56 -3.73 -7.08
C LEU A 112 17.15 -4.22 -5.75
N GLU A 113 16.31 -4.47 -4.75
CA GLU A 113 16.65 -5.43 -3.70
C GLU A 113 16.04 -6.77 -4.09
N ASP A 114 16.90 -7.75 -4.27
CA ASP A 114 16.59 -9.11 -4.69
C ASP A 114 15.62 -9.76 -3.70
N SER A 115 14.39 -10.04 -4.14
CA SER A 115 13.53 -11.00 -3.47
C SER A 115 13.16 -12.11 -4.43
N ASP A 116 13.78 -13.28 -4.22
CA ASP A 116 13.42 -14.54 -4.85
C ASP A 116 11.94 -14.86 -4.57
N VAL A 117 11.09 -14.78 -5.59
CA VAL A 117 9.71 -15.28 -5.52
C VAL A 117 9.40 -16.11 -6.75
N GLU A 118 9.20 -17.41 -6.51
CA GLU A 118 8.85 -18.44 -7.49
C GLU A 118 7.57 -18.08 -8.27
N ALA A 119 7.60 -18.38 -9.57
CA ALA A 119 6.50 -18.16 -10.50
C ALA A 119 5.29 -19.05 -10.18
N ILE A 120 4.10 -18.45 -10.12
CA ILE A 120 2.83 -19.18 -10.20
C ILE A 120 2.20 -18.84 -11.56
N GLU A 121 2.17 -19.83 -12.45
CA GLU A 121 1.44 -19.79 -13.71
C GLU A 121 -0.07 -19.71 -13.45
N THR A 122 -0.76 -18.76 -14.07
CA THR A 122 -2.22 -18.83 -14.24
C THR A 122 -2.58 -18.52 -15.68
N ASN A 123 -2.97 -19.57 -16.40
CA ASN A 123 -3.63 -19.48 -17.70
C ASN A 123 -5.07 -18.99 -17.50
N SER A 124 -5.48 -17.94 -18.22
CA SER A 124 -6.89 -17.75 -18.55
C SER A 124 -7.07 -16.83 -19.75
N THR A 125 -7.45 -17.45 -20.87
CA THR A 125 -8.04 -16.87 -22.08
C THR A 125 -9.36 -16.18 -21.77
N LEU A 126 -9.65 -15.01 -22.38
CA LEU A 126 -10.95 -14.72 -23.02
C LEU A 126 -10.94 -13.41 -23.84
N ASP A 127 -11.42 -13.51 -25.08
CA ASP A 127 -11.74 -12.45 -26.04
C ASP A 127 -12.82 -11.48 -25.53
N THR A 128 -12.72 -10.20 -25.90
CA THR A 128 -13.89 -9.37 -26.28
C THR A 128 -13.48 -8.16 -27.13
N ASP A 129 -14.23 -7.95 -28.21
CA ASP A 129 -14.11 -6.92 -29.24
C ASP A 129 -14.21 -5.47 -28.74
N ILE A 130 -13.42 -4.58 -29.36
CA ILE A 130 -13.32 -3.13 -29.05
C ILE A 130 -14.03 -2.31 -30.13
N PRO A 131 -14.88 -1.32 -29.78
CA PRO A 131 -15.11 -0.16 -30.64
C PRO A 131 -14.64 1.16 -30.01
N VAL A 132 -13.71 1.80 -30.73
CA VAL A 132 -13.54 3.24 -31.00
C VAL A 132 -14.04 4.26 -29.95
N GLU A 133 -13.45 4.32 -28.76
CA GLU A 133 -13.49 5.53 -27.88
C GLU A 133 -12.16 5.82 -27.14
N GLN A 134 -11.06 5.15 -27.49
CA GLN A 134 -9.82 5.20 -26.70
C GLN A 134 -8.97 6.46 -26.87
N THR A 135 -9.23 7.29 -27.89
CA THR A 135 -8.42 8.50 -28.14
C THR A 135 -8.76 9.65 -27.18
N THR A 136 -9.97 9.68 -26.62
CA THR A 136 -10.36 10.73 -25.65
C THR A 136 -9.92 10.40 -24.21
N LEU A 137 -9.76 9.11 -23.89
CA LEU A 137 -9.31 8.66 -22.56
C LEU A 137 -7.83 8.96 -22.27
N MET A 138 -6.97 8.88 -23.29
CA MET A 138 -5.54 9.15 -23.13
C MET A 138 -5.23 10.63 -22.83
N SER A 139 -6.03 11.58 -23.34
CA SER A 139 -5.85 13.01 -23.06
C SER A 139 -6.26 13.39 -21.63
N ASN A 140 -7.30 12.75 -21.11
CA ASN A 140 -7.83 13.05 -19.79
C ASN A 140 -6.97 12.43 -18.67
N LEU A 141 -6.39 11.25 -18.89
CA LEU A 141 -5.52 10.60 -17.90
C LEU A 141 -4.26 11.44 -17.63
N THR A 142 -3.65 12.01 -18.67
CA THR A 142 -2.45 12.85 -18.54
C THR A 142 -2.74 14.18 -17.83
N LYS A 143 -3.92 14.77 -18.06
CA LYS A 143 -4.34 16.00 -17.36
C LYS A 143 -4.65 15.76 -15.89
N THR A 144 -5.26 14.62 -15.53
CA THR A 144 -5.55 14.30 -14.13
C THR A 144 -4.27 14.02 -13.35
N ILE A 145 -3.28 13.36 -13.95
CA ILE A 145 -2.00 13.11 -13.28
C ILE A 145 -1.25 14.42 -13.00
N ASN A 146 -1.17 15.34 -13.97
CA ASN A 146 -0.46 16.62 -13.74
C ASN A 146 -1.15 17.53 -12.71
N LYS A 147 -2.47 17.43 -12.53
CA LYS A 147 -3.21 18.26 -11.57
C LYS A 147 -3.10 17.78 -10.11
N PHE A 148 -2.53 16.60 -9.86
CA PHE A 148 -2.29 16.08 -8.51
C PHE A 148 -0.89 16.40 -7.97
N PHE A 149 -0.03 17.02 -8.80
CA PHE A 149 1.36 17.33 -8.45
C PHE A 149 1.71 18.84 -8.53
N GLU A 150 0.71 19.73 -8.70
CA GLU A 150 0.79 21.15 -8.31
C GLU A 150 0.17 21.33 -6.91
#